data_AF-A0A8C5E4Q2-F1
#
_entry.id   AF-A0A8C5E4Q2-F1
#
_cell.length_a   1.000
_cell.length_b   1.000
_cell.length_c   1.000
_cell.angle_alpha   90.00
_cell.angle_beta   90.00
_cell.angle_gamma   90.00
#
_symmetry.space_group_name_H-M   'P 1'
#
loop_
_entity.id
_entity.type
_entity.pdbx_description
1 polymer ?
#
loop_
_entity_poly.entity_id
_entity_poly.type
_entity_poly.pdbx_seq_one_letter_code
_entity_poly.pdbx_strand_id
1 'polypeptide(L)'
;MEPKRGQTVARRLMKGVMVAELLGVFGVYALFHMMNSSRDFRSSMNRRFPSILEVYYRSNEWAGIYGIRESDLQDWSHKQD
;
A
#
# COMPACT_ATOMS: atom_id res chain seq x y z
N MET A 1 14.49 27.15 37.61
CA MET A 1 14.88 26.42 36.38
C MET A 1 13.62 25.80 35.77
N GLU A 2 13.04 26.44 34.74
CA GLU A 2 11.90 25.88 34.02
C GLU A 2 12.29 25.48 32.60
N PRO A 3 12.46 24.18 32.35
CA PRO A 3 12.14 23.63 31.05
C PRO A 3 11.22 22.43 31.27
N LYS A 4 9.92 22.64 31.50
CA LYS A 4 8.98 21.52 31.74
C LYS A 4 7.75 21.51 30.84
N ARG A 5 7.28 22.66 30.37
CA ARG A 5 6.06 22.75 29.55
C ARG A 5 6.30 22.42 28.07
N GLY A 6 7.31 23.04 27.45
CA GLY A 6 7.65 22.83 26.03
C GLY A 6 8.07 21.38 25.71
N GLN A 7 8.85 20.75 26.58
CA GLN A 7 9.26 19.34 26.42
C GLN A 7 8.06 18.37 26.45
N THR A 8 7.04 18.66 27.26
CA THR A 8 5.85 17.80 27.38
C THR A 8 4.97 17.86 26.13
N VAL A 9 4.83 19.04 25.52
CA VAL A 9 4.08 19.22 24.27
C VAL A 9 4.80 18.55 23.11
N ALA A 10 6.11 18.79 22.96
CA ALA A 10 6.93 18.16 21.92
C ALA A 10 6.86 16.63 21.99
N ARG A 11 6.93 16.05 23.20
CA ARG A 11 6.83 14.59 23.40
C ARG A 11 5.47 14.02 23.02
N ARG A 12 4.38 14.77 23.23
CA ARG A 12 3.02 14.35 22.81
C ARG A 12 2.86 14.40 21.30
N LEU A 13 3.36 15.47 20.66
CA LEU A 13 3.35 15.60 19.20
C LEU A 13 4.16 14.49 18.55
N MET A 14 5.38 14.22 19.05
CA MET A 14 6.22 13.13 18.54
C MET A 14 5.53 11.77 18.66
N LYS A 15 4.86 11.47 19.79
CA LYS A 15 4.06 10.25 19.93
C LYS A 15 2.92 10.18 18.91
N GLY A 16 2.25 11.30 18.67
CA GLY A 16 1.19 11.40 17.66
C GLY A 16 1.72 11.09 16.26
N VAL A 17 2.87 11.65 15.90
CA VAL A 17 3.56 11.37 14.62
C VAL A 17 3.91 9.89 14.52
N MET A 18 4.52 9.29 15.56
CA MET A 18 4.84 7.85 15.54
C MET A 18 3.60 6.97 15.32
N VAL A 19 2.48 7.28 15.99
CA VAL A 19 1.23 6.53 15.80
C VAL A 19 0.71 6.70 14.38
N ALA A 20 0.75 7.92 13.82
CA ALA A 20 0.33 8.18 12.46
C ALA A 20 1.21 7.44 11.43
N GLU A 21 2.53 7.42 11.62
CA GLU A 21 3.46 6.67 10.76
C GLU A 21 3.19 5.16 10.81
N LEU A 22 3.00 4.60 12.01
CA LEU A 22 2.67 3.17 12.16
C LEU A 22 1.36 2.81 11.46
N LEU A 23 0.32 3.65 11.57
CA LEU A 23 -0.95 3.45 10.86
C LEU A 23 -0.77 3.55 9.35
N GLY A 24 0.05 4.48 8.87
CA GLY A 24 0.37 4.63 7.44
C GLY A 24 1.06 3.38 6.89
N VAL A 25 2.12 2.90 7.55
CA VAL A 25 2.84 1.67 7.15
C VAL A 25 1.91 0.46 7.18
N PHE A 26 1.09 0.33 8.22
CA PHE A 26 0.12 -0.76 8.33
C PHE A 26 -0.91 -0.73 7.19
N GLY A 27 -1.41 0.46 6.84
CA GLY A 27 -2.34 0.64 5.73
C GLY A 27 -1.76 0.22 4.39
N VAL A 28 -0.51 0.64 4.09
CA VAL A 28 0.19 0.23 2.86
C VAL A 28 0.43 -1.27 2.83
N TYR A 29 0.86 -1.87 3.94
CA TYR A 29 1.05 -3.31 4.04
C TYR A 29 -0.24 -4.08 3.83
N ALA A 30 -1.33 -3.68 4.49
CA ALA A 30 -2.63 -4.30 4.33
C ALA A 30 -3.11 -4.23 2.87
N LEU A 31 -2.94 -3.08 2.22
CA LEU A 31 -3.27 -2.90 0.81
C LEU A 31 -2.45 -3.84 -0.08
N PHE A 32 -1.13 -3.91 0.13
CA PHE A 32 -0.25 -4.80 -0.60
C PHE A 32 -0.64 -6.27 -0.39
N HIS A 33 -0.95 -6.67 0.84
CA HIS A 33 -1.38 -8.02 1.18
C HIS A 33 -2.71 -8.39 0.49
N MET A 34 -3.68 -7.47 0.44
CA MET A 34 -4.95 -7.68 -0.26
C MET A 34 -4.73 -7.85 -1.78
N MET A 35 -3.89 -7.01 -2.39
CA MET A 35 -3.52 -7.15 -3.80
C MET A 35 -2.77 -8.46 -4.06
N ASN A 36 -1.91 -8.90 -3.15
CA ASN A 36 -1.17 -10.15 -3.30
C ASN A 36 -2.07 -11.39 -3.19
N SER A 37 -3.08 -11.33 -2.32
CA SER A 37 -3.95 -12.48 -2.01
C SER A 37 -5.12 -12.65 -2.98
N SER A 38 -5.57 -11.57 -3.65
CA SER A 38 -6.78 -11.61 -4.48
C SER A 38 -6.60 -10.90 -5.82
N ARG A 39 -6.75 -11.67 -6.90
CA ARG A 39 -6.80 -11.14 -8.27
C ARG A 39 -8.03 -10.26 -8.51
N ASP A 40 -9.18 -10.60 -7.94
CA ASP A 40 -10.39 -9.78 -8.10
C ASP A 40 -10.22 -8.42 -7.42
N PHE A 41 -9.51 -8.37 -6.29
CA PHE A 41 -9.14 -7.10 -5.68
C PHE A 41 -8.24 -6.28 -6.60
N ARG A 42 -7.22 -6.89 -7.22
CA ARG A 42 -6.40 -6.23 -8.25
C ARG A 42 -7.21 -5.74 -9.43
N SER A 43 -8.21 -6.50 -9.90
CA SER A 43 -9.13 -6.07 -10.96
C SER A 43 -9.93 -4.82 -10.57
N SER A 44 -10.43 -4.79 -9.33
CA SER A 44 -11.12 -3.62 -8.80
C SER A 44 -10.20 -2.41 -8.72
N MET A 45 -8.92 -2.63 -8.37
CA MET A 45 -7.90 -1.60 -8.31
C MET A 45 -7.52 -1.09 -9.69
N ASN A 46 -7.45 -1.97 -10.70
CA ASN A 46 -7.23 -1.59 -12.09
C ASN A 46 -8.30 -0.59 -12.57
N ARG A 47 -9.56 -0.82 -12.18
CA ARG A 47 -10.68 0.03 -12.58
C ARG A 47 -10.75 1.36 -11.81
N ARG A 48 -10.39 1.37 -10.52
CA ARG A 48 -10.53 2.56 -9.64
C ARG A 48 -9.26 3.38 -9.50
N PHE A 49 -8.13 2.71 -9.36
CA PHE A 49 -6.83 3.30 -9.02
C PHE A 49 -5.69 2.61 -9.79
N PRO A 50 -5.66 2.71 -11.14
CA PRO A 50 -4.70 1.98 -11.98
C PRO A 50 -3.24 2.30 -11.62
N SER A 51 -2.93 3.54 -11.25
CA SER A 51 -1.58 3.94 -10.84
C SER A 51 -1.09 3.23 -9.57
N ILE A 52 -1.98 2.92 -8.62
CA ILE A 52 -1.60 2.18 -7.41
C ILE A 52 -1.31 0.71 -7.74
N LEU A 53 -2.13 0.13 -8.61
CA LEU A 53 -1.90 -1.23 -9.10
C LEU A 53 -0.58 -1.33 -9.88
N GLU A 54 -0.24 -0.32 -10.67
CA GLU A 54 1.03 -0.27 -11.39
C GLU A 54 2.23 -0.22 -10.43
N VAL A 55 2.15 0.54 -9.34
CA VAL A 55 3.18 0.52 -8.29
C VAL A 55 3.32 -0.89 -7.71
N TYR A 56 2.21 -1.59 -7.43
CA TYR A 56 2.25 -2.98 -6.97
C TYR A 56 2.99 -3.90 -7.96
N TYR A 57 2.70 -3.83 -9.26
CA TYR A 57 3.41 -4.64 -10.25
C TYR A 57 4.89 -4.32 -10.29
N ARG A 58 5.27 -3.04 -10.40
CA ARG A 58 6.68 -2.64 -10.44
C ARG A 58 7.44 -3.04 -9.18
N SER A 59 6.81 -2.94 -8.01
CA SER A 59 7.43 -3.37 -6.75
C SER A 59 7.71 -4.87 -6.73
N ASN A 60 6.80 -5.70 -7.26
CA ASN A 60 7.03 -7.15 -7.37
C ASN A 60 8.09 -7.48 -8.44
N GLU A 61 8.03 -6.82 -9.60
CA GLU A 61 9.02 -6.96 -10.66
C GLU A 61 10.42 -6.57 -10.19
N TRP A 62 10.54 -5.51 -9.37
CA TRP A 62 11.81 -5.10 -8.78
C TRP A 62 12.31 -6.09 -7.73
N ALA A 63 11.39 -6.79 -7.03
CA ALA A 63 11.72 -7.91 -6.15
C ALA A 63 12.00 -9.22 -6.91
N GLY A 64 11.98 -9.21 -8.26
CA GLY A 64 12.24 -10.37 -9.11
C GLY A 64 11.03 -11.28 -9.33
N ILE A 65 9.84 -10.88 -8.90
CA ILE A 65 8.59 -11.63 -9.09
C ILE A 65 7.89 -11.08 -10.33
N TYR A 66 8.02 -11.82 -11.43
CA TYR A 66 7.46 -11.47 -12.74
C TYR A 66 6.21 -12.30 -13.07
N GLY A 67 5.44 -11.90 -14.09
CA GLY A 67 4.31 -12.66 -14.63
C GLY A 67 2.96 -12.39 -13.99
N ILE A 68 2.91 -11.68 -12.84
CA ILE A 68 1.63 -11.33 -12.18
C ILE A 68 0.79 -10.43 -13.09
N ARG A 69 1.44 -9.42 -13.70
CA ARG A 69 0.78 -8.46 -14.60
C ARG A 69 0.22 -9.15 -15.83
N GLU A 70 1.02 -9.95 -16.49
CA GLU A 70 0.65 -10.65 -17.72
C GLU A 70 -0.47 -11.65 -17.48
N SER A 71 -0.41 -12.38 -16.35
CA SER A 71 -1.48 -13.31 -15.97
C SER A 71 -2.79 -12.57 -15.70
N ASP A 72 -2.74 -11.47 -14.94
CA ASP A 72 -3.95 -10.69 -14.65
C ASP A 72 -4.57 -10.09 -15.91
N LEU A 73 -3.75 -9.60 -16.84
CA LEU A 73 -4.23 -9.06 -18.13
C LEU A 73 -4.91 -10.14 -18.97
N GLN A 74 -4.32 -11.33 -19.08
CA GLN A 74 -4.93 -12.46 -19.78
C GLN A 74 -6.28 -12.83 -19.18
N ASP A 75 -6.35 -12.97 -17.85
CA ASP A 75 -7.59 -13.32 -17.17
C ASP A 75 -8.68 -12.25 -17.32
N TRP A 76 -8.30 -10.97 -17.41
CA TRP A 76 -9.26 -9.87 -17.60
C TRP A 76 -9.68 -9.68 -19.05
N SER A 77 -8.84 -10.03 -20.03
CA SER A 77 -9.24 -10.05 -21.44
C SER A 77 -10.21 -11.20 -21.71
N HIS A 78 -9.96 -12.40 -21.17
CA HIS A 78 -10.83 -13.56 -21.34
C HIS A 78 -12.21 -13.43 -20.68
N LYS A 79 -12.39 -12.49 -19.74
CA LYS A 79 -13.70 -12.19 -19.15
C LYS A 79 -14.57 -11.26 -20.00
N GLN A 80 -14.02 -10.65 -21.05
CA GLN A 80 -14.73 -9.71 -21.93
C GLN A 80 -15.20 -10.35 -23.25
N ASP A 81 -14.72 -11.56 -23.57
CA ASP A 81 -15.20 -12.41 -24.67
C ASP A 81 -16.34 -13.33 -24.18
#